data_AF-A0A352N6W0-F1
#
_entry.id   AF-A0A352N6W0-F1
#
_cell.length_a   1.000
_cell.length_b   1.000
_cell.length_c   1.000
_cell.angle_alpha   90.00
_cell.angle_beta   90.00
_cell.angle_gamma   90.00
#
_symmetry.space_group_name_H-M   'P 1'
#
loop_
_entity.id
_entity.type
_entity.pdbx_description
1 polymer ?
#
loop_
_entity_poly.entity_id
_entity_poly.type
_entity_poly.pdbx_seq_one_letter_code
_entity_poly.pdbx_strand_id
1 'polypeptide(L)'
;MSRKSIFLILLLAAAPCAALGPEQELRRLADRQRATALKAWEDPYWRRLLYYEKGLAGGWRSPSVNPQFFLSKWGHINPRLELEAAVDGLYFEGADNDSPECRFPERYRWLKE
;
A
#
# COMPACT_ATOMS: atom_id res chain seq x y z
N MET A 1 -8.30 -60.87 -13.37
CA MET A 1 -9.45 -59.93 -13.38
C MET A 1 -9.83 -59.67 -11.94
N SER A 2 -9.75 -58.48 -11.35
CA SER A 2 -10.14 -57.18 -11.86
C SER A 2 -9.29 -56.09 -11.18
N ARG A 3 -8.66 -55.23 -11.99
CA ARG A 3 -7.94 -54.03 -11.54
C ARG A 3 -8.98 -53.02 -11.07
N LYS A 4 -9.07 -52.80 -9.76
CA LYS A 4 -9.77 -51.62 -9.23
C LYS A 4 -8.84 -50.42 -9.44
N SER A 5 -8.99 -49.77 -10.60
CA SER A 5 -8.36 -48.48 -10.88
C SER A 5 -8.91 -47.46 -9.90
N ILE A 6 -8.18 -47.23 -8.82
CA ILE A 6 -8.39 -46.10 -7.92
C ILE A 6 -8.02 -44.86 -8.75
N PHE A 7 -9.05 -44.12 -9.19
CA PHE A 7 -8.88 -42.79 -9.77
C PHE A 7 -8.28 -41.90 -8.69
N LEU A 8 -6.96 -41.80 -8.69
CA LEU A 8 -6.23 -40.76 -7.97
C LEU A 8 -6.52 -39.45 -8.70
N ILE A 9 -7.63 -38.80 -8.34
CA ILE A 9 -7.85 -37.39 -8.70
C ILE A 9 -6.81 -36.60 -7.91
N LEU A 10 -5.63 -36.45 -8.51
CA LEU A 10 -4.68 -35.42 -8.16
C LEU A 10 -5.37 -34.09 -8.44
N LEU A 11 -6.05 -33.55 -7.44
CA LEU A 11 -6.31 -32.11 -7.32
C LEU A 11 -4.94 -31.43 -7.27
N LEU A 12 -4.39 -31.13 -8.44
CA LEU A 12 -3.39 -30.09 -8.60
C LEU A 12 -4.10 -28.78 -8.25
N ALA A 13 -4.24 -28.50 -6.95
CA ALA A 13 -4.49 -27.16 -6.48
C ALA A 13 -3.25 -26.37 -6.90
N ALA A 14 -3.35 -25.70 -8.04
CA ALA A 14 -2.42 -24.66 -8.40
C ALA A 14 -2.43 -23.69 -7.22
N ALA A 15 -1.38 -23.74 -6.40
CA ALA A 15 -1.18 -22.79 -5.33
C ALA A 15 -1.28 -21.40 -5.99
N PRO A 16 -2.23 -20.55 -5.57
CA PRO A 16 -2.33 -19.21 -6.11
C PRO A 16 -0.96 -18.55 -5.90
N CYS A 17 -0.28 -18.25 -7.00
CA CYS A 17 0.79 -17.26 -6.96
C CYS A 17 0.14 -16.02 -6.34
N ALA A 18 0.66 -15.56 -5.20
CA ALA A 18 0.11 -14.44 -4.43
C ALA A 18 -0.04 -13.21 -5.32
N ALA A 19 -1.25 -13.05 -5.83
CA ALA A 19 -1.71 -11.93 -6.62
C ALA A 19 -3.08 -11.63 -6.05
N LEU A 20 -3.25 -10.38 -5.60
CA LEU A 20 -4.52 -9.83 -5.11
C LEU A 20 -5.68 -10.42 -5.90
N GLY A 21 -6.57 -11.12 -5.21
CA GLY A 21 -7.81 -11.57 -5.82
C GLY A 21 -8.53 -10.38 -6.48
N PRO A 22 -9.27 -10.57 -7.59
CA PRO A 22 -9.90 -9.46 -8.31
C PRO A 22 -10.72 -8.52 -7.42
N GLU A 23 -11.38 -9.03 -6.38
CA GLU A 23 -12.11 -8.21 -5.41
C GLU A 23 -11.21 -7.32 -4.54
N GLN A 24 -10.05 -7.83 -4.11
CA GLN A 24 -9.11 -7.08 -3.29
C GLN A 24 -8.45 -5.97 -4.10
N GLU A 25 -8.12 -6.24 -5.37
CA GLU A 25 -7.62 -5.23 -6.30
C GLU A 25 -8.66 -4.12 -6.55
N LEU A 26 -9.93 -4.47 -6.73
CA LEU A 26 -11.01 -3.49 -6.87
C LEU A 26 -11.14 -2.59 -5.62
N ARG A 27 -11.01 -3.16 -4.42
CA ARG A 27 -11.01 -2.39 -3.16
C ARG A 27 -9.82 -1.45 -3.06
N ARG A 28 -8.61 -1.92 -3.39
CA ARG A 28 -7.39 -1.09 -3.46
C ARG A 28 -7.57 0.12 -4.36
N LEU A 29 -8.09 -0.10 -5.57
CA LEU A 29 -8.36 0.97 -6.52
C LEU A 29 -9.44 1.95 -6.01
N ALA A 30 -10.51 1.44 -5.41
CA ALA A 30 -11.58 2.26 -4.84
C ALA A 30 -11.09 3.17 -3.70
N ASP A 31 -10.25 2.64 -2.80
CA ASP A 31 -9.69 3.43 -1.70
C ASP A 31 -8.70 4.48 -2.20
N ARG A 32 -7.87 4.14 -3.20
CA ARG A 32 -6.97 5.11 -3.84
C ARG A 32 -7.75 6.23 -4.51
N GLN A 33 -8.85 5.90 -5.19
CA GLN A 33 -9.74 6.89 -5.79
C GLN A 33 -10.39 7.77 -4.73
N ARG A 34 -10.88 7.19 -3.63
CA ARG A 34 -11.48 7.93 -2.50
C ARG A 34 -10.48 8.90 -1.88
N ALA A 35 -9.29 8.42 -1.50
CA ALA A 35 -8.22 9.23 -0.95
C ALA A 35 -7.82 10.37 -1.90
N THR A 36 -7.86 10.10 -3.22
CA THR A 36 -7.56 11.10 -4.24
C THR A 36 -8.66 12.15 -4.39
N ALA A 37 -9.92 11.74 -4.39
CA ALA A 37 -11.07 12.64 -4.48
C ALA A 37 -11.12 13.60 -3.28
N LEU A 38 -10.77 13.10 -2.09
CA LEU A 38 -10.66 13.91 -0.86
C LEU A 38 -9.42 14.80 -0.83
N LYS A 39 -8.47 14.60 -1.74
CA LYS A 39 -7.13 15.19 -1.68
C LYS A 39 -6.50 15.00 -0.30
N ALA A 40 -6.60 13.80 0.27
CA ALA A 40 -6.19 13.57 1.65
C ALA A 40 -4.68 13.83 1.89
N TRP A 41 -3.87 13.93 0.84
CA TRP A 41 -2.46 14.34 0.92
C TRP A 41 -2.30 15.82 1.32
N GLU A 42 -3.40 16.58 1.28
CA GLU A 42 -3.45 17.97 1.71
C GLU A 42 -3.74 18.13 3.20
N ASP A 43 -4.09 17.05 3.87
CA ASP A 43 -4.35 17.04 5.30
C ASP A 43 -3.12 17.51 6.10
N PRO A 44 -3.26 18.49 7.01
CA PRO A 44 -2.13 19.00 7.79
C PRO A 44 -1.45 17.95 8.67
N TYR A 45 -2.22 16.98 9.16
CA TYR A 45 -1.70 15.90 10.00
C TYR A 45 -0.90 14.90 9.16
N TRP A 46 -1.44 14.47 8.01
CA TRP A 46 -0.67 13.66 7.05
C TRP A 46 0.66 14.31 6.68
N ARG A 47 0.63 15.61 6.35
CA ARG A 47 1.83 16.36 6.01
C ARG A 47 2.84 16.39 7.16
N ARG A 48 2.36 16.50 8.40
CA ARG A 48 3.19 16.50 9.61
C ARG A 48 3.89 15.15 9.84
N LEU A 49 3.20 14.02 9.63
CA LEU A 49 3.78 12.68 9.79
C LEU A 49 4.99 12.42 8.87
N LEU A 50 5.04 13.14 7.74
CA LEU A 50 6.07 13.03 6.72
C LEU A 50 7.03 14.23 6.70
N TYR A 51 6.86 15.17 7.63
CA TYR A 51 7.64 16.41 7.72
C TYR A 51 7.61 17.21 6.41
N TYR A 52 6.49 17.25 5.70
CA TYR A 52 6.39 18.09 4.51
C TYR A 52 6.39 19.56 4.89
N GLU A 53 7.30 20.30 4.25
CA GLU A 53 7.44 21.74 4.37
C GLU A 53 7.19 22.39 3.00
N LYS A 54 6.74 23.65 3.03
CA LYS A 54 6.59 24.41 1.78
C LYS A 54 7.96 24.85 1.26
N GLY A 55 8.22 24.59 0.00
CA GLY A 55 9.41 25.11 -0.68
C GLY A 55 9.32 26.61 -0.96
N LEU A 56 10.47 27.25 -1.16
CA LEU A 56 10.56 28.68 -1.51
C LEU A 56 9.81 29.02 -2.81
N ALA A 57 9.81 28.11 -3.78
CA ALA A 57 9.08 28.23 -5.05
C ALA A 57 7.64 27.68 -4.97
N GLY A 58 7.13 27.43 -3.77
CA GLY A 58 5.90 26.67 -3.56
C GLY A 58 6.13 25.15 -3.62
N GLY A 59 5.03 24.40 -3.60
CA GLY A 59 5.06 22.94 -3.49
C GLY A 59 5.41 22.45 -2.09
N TRP A 60 5.42 21.12 -1.93
CA TRP A 60 5.69 20.45 -0.65
C TRP A 60 6.86 19.49 -0.81
N ARG A 61 7.78 19.51 0.16
CA ARG A 61 8.93 18.63 0.18
C ARG A 61 9.23 18.20 1.62
N SER A 62 9.56 16.92 1.80
CA SER A 62 10.08 16.42 3.06
C SER A 62 11.61 16.56 3.07
N PRO A 63 12.22 17.03 4.16
CA PRO A 63 13.68 17.15 4.28
C PRO A 63 14.38 15.80 4.44
N SER A 64 13.64 14.72 4.68
CA SER A 64 14.20 13.38 4.81
C SER A 64 14.87 12.94 3.50
N VAL A 65 16.15 12.60 3.59
CA VAL A 65 16.96 12.07 2.46
C VAL A 65 17.01 10.55 2.43
N ASN A 66 16.49 9.87 3.47
CA ASN A 66 16.50 8.42 3.54
C ASN A 66 15.43 7.85 2.59
N PRO A 67 15.80 7.10 1.54
CA PRO A 67 14.82 6.50 0.63
C PRO A 67 13.85 5.55 1.34
N GLN A 68 14.28 4.93 2.44
CA GLN A 68 13.45 4.01 3.23
C GLN A 68 12.39 4.73 4.09
N PHE A 69 12.44 6.06 4.20
CA PHE A 69 11.41 6.83 4.91
C PHE A 69 10.10 6.96 4.11
N PHE A 70 10.16 6.76 2.80
CA PHE A 70 9.01 6.90 1.89
C PHE A 70 8.61 5.55 1.32
N LEU A 71 7.31 5.40 1.09
CA LEU A 71 6.75 4.25 0.38
C LEU A 71 6.83 4.45 -1.14
N SER A 72 6.71 5.69 -1.60
CA SER A 72 6.92 6.07 -3.00
C SER A 72 8.36 6.51 -3.25
N LYS A 73 8.93 6.09 -4.38
CA LYS A 73 10.22 6.61 -4.89
C LYS A 73 10.25 8.15 -4.95
N TRP A 74 9.10 8.76 -5.24
CA TRP A 74 8.96 10.22 -5.34
C TRP A 74 8.23 10.83 -4.15
N GLY A 75 8.01 10.06 -3.08
CA GLY A 75 7.26 10.51 -1.91
C GLY A 75 7.84 11.80 -1.33
N HIS A 76 9.17 11.89 -1.21
CA HIS A 76 9.83 13.07 -0.65
C HIS A 76 9.50 14.43 -1.29
N ILE A 77 9.03 14.46 -2.55
CA ILE A 77 8.64 15.70 -3.27
C ILE A 77 7.18 15.68 -3.76
N ASN A 78 6.44 14.61 -3.47
CA ASN A 78 5.08 14.47 -3.94
C ASN A 78 4.21 13.79 -2.87
N PRO A 79 3.55 14.59 -1.99
CA PRO A 79 2.67 14.07 -0.94
C PRO A 79 1.55 13.17 -1.46
N ARG A 80 1.06 13.44 -2.67
CA ARG A 80 0.02 12.63 -3.31
C ARG A 80 0.56 11.23 -3.64
N LEU A 81 1.72 11.13 -4.28
CA LEU A 81 2.31 9.83 -4.62
C LEU A 81 2.67 9.02 -3.37
N GLU A 82 3.09 9.69 -2.29
CA GLU A 82 3.33 9.01 -1.01
C GLU A 82 2.03 8.47 -0.40
N LEU A 83 0.96 9.27 -0.40
CA LEU A 83 -0.34 8.83 0.11
C LEU A 83 -0.88 7.64 -0.69
N GLU A 84 -0.82 7.71 -2.02
CA GLU A 84 -1.26 6.62 -2.89
C GLU A 84 -0.49 5.33 -2.61
N ALA A 85 0.83 5.41 -2.41
CA ALA A 85 1.65 4.25 -2.03
C ALA A 85 1.31 3.73 -0.62
N ALA A 86 0.95 4.61 0.31
CA ALA A 86 0.49 4.22 1.64
C ALA A 86 -0.86 3.48 1.60
N VAL A 87 -1.80 3.96 0.79
CA VAL A 87 -3.08 3.26 0.54
C VAL A 87 -2.83 1.90 -0.10
N ASP A 88 -1.95 1.82 -1.11
CA ASP A 88 -1.57 0.53 -1.71
C ASP A 88 -1.00 -0.45 -0.66
N GLY A 89 -0.27 0.07 0.33
CA GLY A 89 0.31 -0.74 1.42
C GLY A 89 -0.71 -1.30 2.42
N LEU A 90 -1.97 -0.85 2.44
CA LEU A 90 -3.05 -1.51 3.19
C LEU A 90 -3.34 -2.92 2.65
N TYR A 91 -2.93 -3.18 1.40
CA TYR A 91 -3.20 -4.39 0.65
C TYR A 91 -1.93 -5.23 0.44
N PHE A 92 -0.93 -5.07 1.30
CA PHE A 92 0.32 -5.81 1.22
C PHE A 92 0.11 -7.32 1.48
N GLU A 93 0.67 -8.18 0.62
CA GLU A 93 0.53 -9.65 0.68
C GLU A 93 1.82 -10.38 1.14
N GLY A 94 2.84 -9.65 1.59
CA GLY A 94 4.10 -10.23 2.08
C GLY A 94 4.07 -10.60 3.57
N ALA A 95 5.25 -10.84 4.16
CA ALA A 95 5.35 -11.19 5.57
C ALA A 95 4.98 -10.00 6.48
N ASP A 96 4.15 -10.25 7.51
CA ASP A 96 3.60 -9.19 8.37
C ASP A 96 4.66 -8.26 8.97
N ASN A 97 5.80 -8.82 9.38
CA ASN A 97 6.92 -8.08 9.98
C ASN A 97 7.56 -7.05 9.04
N ASP A 98 7.36 -7.20 7.73
CA ASP A 98 7.88 -6.31 6.69
C ASP A 98 6.79 -5.40 6.09
N SER A 99 5.56 -5.47 6.60
CA SER A 99 4.45 -4.67 6.09
C SER A 99 4.71 -3.16 6.24
N PRO A 100 4.24 -2.34 5.29
CA PRO A 100 4.26 -0.88 5.42
C PRO A 100 3.62 -0.39 6.73
N GLU A 101 2.57 -1.07 7.19
CA GLU A 101 1.89 -0.75 8.44
C GLU A 101 2.79 -0.96 9.67
N CYS A 102 3.50 -2.08 9.74
CA CYS A 102 4.47 -2.32 10.82
C CYS A 102 5.62 -1.30 10.80
N ARG A 103 6.04 -0.85 9.62
CA ARG A 103 7.10 0.16 9.48
C ARG A 103 6.65 1.57 9.82
N PHE A 104 5.38 1.90 9.58
CA PHE A 104 4.83 3.24 9.72
C PHE A 104 3.50 3.26 10.48
N PRO A 105 3.46 2.77 11.74
CA PRO A 105 2.21 2.51 12.45
C PRO A 105 1.30 3.73 12.52
N GLU A 106 1.88 4.91 12.74
CA GLU A 106 1.09 6.15 12.85
C GLU A 106 0.46 6.60 11.53
N ARG A 107 1.14 6.36 10.40
CA ARG A 107 0.59 6.68 9.06
C ARG A 107 -0.63 5.81 8.78
N TYR A 108 -0.56 4.53 9.16
CA TYR A 108 -1.63 3.57 8.95
C TYR A 108 -2.76 3.70 9.96
N ARG A 109 -2.46 4.14 11.19
CA ARG A 109 -3.47 4.55 12.16
C ARG A 109 -4.36 5.65 11.59
N TRP A 110 -3.74 6.71 11.06
CA TRP A 110 -4.47 7.83 10.44
C TRP A 110 -5.25 7.42 9.17
N LEU A 111 -4.69 6.55 8.32
CA LEU A 111 -5.40 6.06 7.12
C LEU A 111 -6.69 5.28 7.41
N LYS A 112 -6.81 4.73 8.61
CA LYS A 112 -7.96 3.90 9.05
C LYS A 112 -9.01 4.67 9.85
N GLU A 113 -8.78 5.95 10.13
CA GLU A 113 -9.77 6.86 10.73
C GLU A 113 -10.80 7.33 9.69
#